data_AF-A0A7J4LF86-F1
#
_entry.id   AF-A0A7J4LF86-F1
#
_cell.length_a   1.000
_cell.length_b   1.000
_cell.length_c   1.000
_cell.angle_alpha   90.00
_cell.angle_beta   90.00
_cell.angle_gamma   90.00
#
_symmetry.space_group_name_H-M   'P 1'
#
loop_
_entity.id
_entity.type
_entity.pdbx_description
1 polymer ?
#
loop_
_entity_poly.entity_id
_entity_poly.type
_entity_poly.pdbx_seq_one_letter_code
_entity_poly.pdbx_strand_id
1 'polypeptide(L)'
;MNNEQLKKLWKKTWYFIWDDDSIYSWLVNVVLAFVLIKFIVYPVLGLLLQTNYPIVAVVSSSMEHDEDFDGWWQSRALCGEQLCSQSEFYALFGITKEKFFEYRYKNGFNRGDIMILYGSKPDDLEQGDVLVFKAARPDPIIHRIVQKTYTNEGYVVQTKGDHNAKSINTPDLNEITITEKQLIGKAIVRIPYLGYVKIWFVELANFLLGRPSLQ
;
A
#
# COMPACT_ATOMS: atom_id res chain seq x y z
N MET A 1 -27.16 5.46 -41.46
CA MET A 1 -28.10 5.18 -40.35
C MET A 1 -28.83 6.47 -40.02
N ASN A 2 -30.17 6.51 -40.01
CA ASN A 2 -30.91 7.76 -39.73
C ASN A 2 -31.06 8.01 -38.21
N ASN A 3 -31.42 9.23 -37.82
CA ASN A 3 -31.55 9.62 -36.40
C ASN A 3 -32.55 8.74 -35.61
N GLU A 4 -33.62 8.26 -36.23
CA GLU A 4 -34.62 7.41 -35.58
C GLU A 4 -34.10 6.00 -35.30
N GLN A 5 -33.36 5.41 -36.24
CA GLN A 5 -32.67 4.14 -36.06
C GLN A 5 -31.59 4.24 -34.98
N LEU A 6 -30.86 5.35 -34.93
CA LEU A 6 -29.86 5.63 -33.91
C LEU A 6 -30.49 5.71 -32.50
N LYS A 7 -31.60 6.45 -32.35
CA LYS A 7 -32.35 6.53 -31.08
C LYS A 7 -32.86 5.18 -30.62
N LYS A 8 -33.41 4.37 -31.53
CA LYS A 8 -33.92 3.03 -31.21
C LYS A 8 -32.80 2.09 -30.78
N LEU A 9 -31.65 2.15 -31.46
CA LEU A 9 -30.46 1.39 -31.09
C LEU A 9 -29.94 1.83 -29.71
N TRP A 10 -29.86 3.13 -29.45
CA TRP A 10 -29.47 3.68 -28.15
C TRP A 10 -30.38 3.22 -27.01
N LYS A 11 -31.71 3.29 -27.18
CA LYS A 11 -32.66 2.78 -26.18
C LYS A 11 -32.45 1.29 -25.89
N LYS A 12 -32.21 0.49 -26.94
CA LYS A 12 -31.95 -0.95 -26.79
C LYS A 12 -30.63 -1.21 -26.08
N THR A 13 -29.57 -0.48 -26.41
CA THR A 13 -28.27 -0.58 -25.73
C THR A 13 -28.36 -0.12 -24.28
N TRP A 14 -29.11 0.95 -23.99
CA TRP A 14 -29.34 1.44 -22.64
C TRP A 14 -30.04 0.40 -21.79
N TYR A 15 -31.16 -0.16 -22.30
CA TYR A 15 -31.87 -1.24 -21.64
C TYR A 15 -30.96 -2.45 -21.41
N PHE A 16 -30.18 -2.85 -22.41
CA PHE A 16 -29.24 -3.95 -22.29
C PHE A 16 -28.15 -3.73 -21.23
N ILE A 17 -27.68 -2.49 -21.04
CA ILE A 17 -26.63 -2.19 -20.05
C ILE A 17 -27.24 -2.07 -18.64
N TRP A 18 -28.39 -1.42 -18.49
CA TRP A 18 -28.89 -1.01 -17.17
C TRP A 18 -30.07 -1.83 -16.64
N ASP A 19 -30.90 -2.38 -17.52
CA ASP A 19 -32.20 -2.97 -17.17
C ASP A 19 -32.30 -4.48 -17.50
N ASP A 20 -31.36 -5.03 -18.28
CA ASP A 20 -31.32 -6.45 -18.65
C ASP A 20 -30.56 -7.29 -17.61
N ASP A 21 -31.21 -8.32 -17.08
CA ASP A 21 -30.66 -9.27 -16.08
C ASP A 21 -29.88 -10.44 -16.71
N SER A 22 -29.63 -10.38 -18.02
CA SER A 22 -28.87 -11.43 -18.72
C SER A 22 -27.41 -11.51 -18.27
N ILE A 23 -26.80 -12.71 -18.34
CA ILE A 23 -25.38 -12.90 -18.02
C ILE A 23 -24.45 -12.05 -18.90
N TYR A 24 -24.85 -11.78 -20.15
CA TYR A 24 -24.09 -10.93 -21.07
C TYR A 24 -24.14 -9.46 -20.68
N SER A 25 -25.29 -8.96 -20.23
CA SER A 25 -25.42 -7.63 -19.63
C SER A 25 -24.49 -7.49 -18.43
N TRP A 26 -24.50 -8.47 -17.51
CA TRP A 26 -23.63 -8.46 -16.34
C TRP A 26 -22.13 -8.44 -16.71
N LEU A 27 -21.71 -9.27 -17.68
CA LEU A 27 -20.33 -9.26 -18.20
C LEU A 27 -19.95 -7.90 -18.78
N VAL A 28 -20.83 -7.26 -19.57
CA VAL A 28 -20.60 -5.93 -20.11
C VAL A 28 -20.48 -4.90 -19.00
N ASN A 29 -21.33 -4.95 -17.97
CA ASN A 29 -21.25 -4.06 -16.82
C ASN A 29 -19.94 -4.20 -16.04
N VAL A 30 -19.43 -5.43 -15.85
CA VAL A 30 -18.12 -5.66 -15.22
C VAL A 30 -16.99 -5.04 -16.06
N VAL A 31 -17.03 -5.21 -17.39
CA VAL A 31 -16.05 -4.60 -18.29
C VAL A 31 -16.14 -3.06 -18.24
N LEU A 32 -17.34 -2.50 -18.28
CA LEU A 32 -17.57 -1.06 -18.17
C LEU A 32 -17.07 -0.51 -16.83
N ALA A 33 -17.32 -1.22 -15.73
CA ALA A 33 -16.81 -0.84 -14.41
C ALA A 33 -15.28 -0.86 -14.37
N PHE A 34 -14.63 -1.89 -14.95
CA PHE A 34 -13.17 -1.94 -15.04
C PHE A 34 -12.61 -0.77 -15.87
N VAL A 35 -13.23 -0.45 -17.00
CA VAL A 35 -12.85 0.69 -17.86
C VAL A 35 -13.04 2.01 -17.10
N LEU A 36 -14.18 2.21 -16.45
CA LEU A 36 -14.46 3.39 -15.61
C LEU A 36 -13.43 3.54 -14.51
N ILE A 37 -13.16 2.46 -13.76
CA ILE A 37 -12.19 2.48 -12.67
C ILE A 37 -10.80 2.84 -13.20
N LYS A 38 -10.34 2.14 -14.25
CA LYS A 38 -9.00 2.30 -14.80
C LYS A 38 -8.75 3.67 -15.45
N PHE A 39 -9.72 4.18 -16.21
CA PHE A 39 -9.51 5.37 -17.04
C PHE A 39 -10.14 6.64 -16.47
N ILE A 40 -11.00 6.56 -15.45
CA ILE A 40 -11.61 7.72 -14.80
C ILE A 40 -11.26 7.75 -13.31
N VAL A 41 -11.61 6.71 -12.54
CA VAL A 41 -11.45 6.75 -11.07
C VAL A 41 -9.98 6.85 -10.67
N TYR A 42 -9.11 5.97 -11.17
CA TYR A 42 -7.68 5.98 -10.82
C TYR A 42 -6.97 7.28 -11.27
N PRO A 43 -7.15 7.78 -12.50
CA PRO A 43 -6.55 9.06 -12.91
C PRO A 43 -7.04 10.25 -12.08
N VAL A 44 -8.33 10.33 -11.76
CA VAL A 44 -8.88 11.39 -10.91
C VAL A 44 -8.30 11.31 -9.50
N LEU A 45 -8.31 10.13 -8.89
CA LEU A 45 -7.69 9.93 -7.57
C LEU A 45 -6.19 10.22 -7.59
N GLY A 46 -5.48 9.80 -8.63
CA GLY A 46 -4.05 10.03 -8.76
C GLY A 46 -3.69 11.50 -8.87
N LEU A 47 -4.53 12.30 -9.56
CA LEU A 47 -4.37 13.75 -9.62
C LEU A 47 -4.68 14.40 -8.27
N LEU A 48 -5.79 14.04 -7.62
CA LEU A 48 -6.17 14.57 -6.32
C LEU A 48 -5.15 14.24 -5.21
N LEU A 49 -4.62 13.03 -5.24
CA LEU A 49 -3.70 12.50 -4.23
C LEU A 49 -2.23 12.64 -4.65
N GLN A 50 -1.93 13.27 -5.79
CA GLN A 50 -0.57 13.50 -6.28
C GLN A 50 0.31 12.25 -6.42
N THR A 51 -0.28 11.08 -6.68
CA THR A 51 0.46 9.82 -6.85
C THR A 51 -0.10 8.97 -7.98
N ASN A 52 0.77 8.21 -8.65
CA ASN A 52 0.35 7.26 -9.69
C ASN A 52 -0.31 5.99 -9.12
N TYR A 53 -0.17 5.75 -7.82
CA TYR A 53 -0.71 4.55 -7.15
C TYR A 53 -1.53 4.97 -5.91
N PRO A 54 -2.69 5.62 -6.10
CA PRO A 54 -3.47 6.20 -4.99
C PRO A 54 -4.02 5.16 -4.00
N ILE A 55 -4.12 3.90 -4.42
CA ILE A 55 -4.69 2.80 -3.62
C ILE A 55 -3.76 1.59 -3.73
N VAL A 56 -3.31 1.06 -2.59
CA VAL A 56 -2.52 -0.17 -2.51
C VAL A 56 -3.11 -1.14 -1.50
N ALA A 57 -2.94 -2.44 -1.72
CA ALA A 57 -3.34 -3.47 -0.77
C ALA A 57 -2.09 -4.02 -0.06
N VAL A 58 -2.17 -4.18 1.25
CA VAL A 58 -1.12 -4.77 2.08
C VAL A 58 -1.17 -6.29 1.91
N VAL A 59 -0.05 -6.89 1.50
CA VAL A 59 0.02 -8.32 1.18
C VAL A 59 0.90 -9.12 2.15
N SER A 60 1.62 -8.45 3.04
CA SER A 60 2.59 -9.04 3.98
C SER A 60 2.30 -8.59 5.41
N SER A 61 2.79 -9.36 6.39
CA SER A 61 2.70 -9.08 7.83
C SER A 61 3.81 -8.17 8.37
N SER A 62 4.65 -7.57 7.54
CA SER A 62 5.84 -6.80 8.00
C SER A 62 5.51 -5.56 8.85
N MET A 63 4.25 -5.15 8.91
CA MET A 63 3.74 -4.01 9.68
C MET A 63 2.76 -4.42 10.79
N GLU A 64 2.58 -5.73 11.00
CA GLU A 64 1.68 -6.29 12.00
C GLU A 64 2.27 -6.16 13.40
N HIS A 65 1.40 -5.92 14.38
CA HIS A 65 1.72 -5.96 15.80
C HIS A 65 0.98 -7.18 16.36
N ASP A 66 1.71 -8.27 16.67
CA ASP A 66 1.13 -9.57 17.04
C ASP A 66 0.37 -9.54 18.38
N GLU A 67 0.69 -8.57 19.23
CA GLU A 67 0.07 -8.32 20.54
C GLU A 67 -0.51 -6.90 20.59
N ASP A 68 -0.94 -6.46 21.77
CA ASP A 68 -1.24 -5.04 21.98
C ASP A 68 0.03 -4.18 21.80
N PHE A 69 -0.16 -2.85 21.79
CA PHE A 69 0.95 -1.92 21.57
C PHE A 69 2.12 -2.18 22.51
N ASP A 70 1.86 -2.45 23.79
CA ASP A 70 2.89 -2.61 24.81
C ASP A 70 3.62 -3.94 24.66
N GLY A 71 2.90 -5.03 24.34
CA GLY A 71 3.47 -6.32 23.99
C GLY A 71 4.38 -6.24 22.77
N TRP A 72 3.88 -5.63 21.67
CA TRP A 72 4.69 -5.41 20.47
C TRP A 72 5.90 -4.50 20.76
N TRP A 73 5.74 -3.44 21.55
CA TRP A 73 6.84 -2.51 21.88
C TRP A 73 7.99 -3.20 22.62
N GLN A 74 7.69 -4.25 23.41
CA GLN A 74 8.68 -5.06 24.11
C GLN A 74 9.12 -6.30 23.31
N SER A 75 8.52 -6.56 22.14
CA SER A 75 8.84 -7.70 21.30
C SER A 75 10.24 -7.62 20.72
N ARG A 76 10.71 -8.74 20.15
CA ARG A 76 12.09 -8.94 19.70
C ARG A 76 12.45 -8.11 18.47
N ALA A 77 13.62 -7.48 18.51
CA ALA A 77 14.27 -6.76 17.42
C ALA A 77 15.79 -7.04 17.39
N LEU A 78 16.53 -6.38 16.50
CA LEU A 78 17.98 -6.47 16.37
C LEU A 78 18.62 -5.07 16.30
N CYS A 79 19.48 -4.77 17.27
CA CYS A 79 20.25 -3.55 17.39
C CYS A 79 21.66 -3.82 16.85
N GLY A 80 21.80 -3.76 15.52
CA GLY A 80 22.99 -4.24 14.81
C GLY A 80 23.00 -5.77 14.72
N GLU A 81 23.91 -6.41 15.46
CA GLU A 81 24.01 -7.87 15.60
C GLU A 81 23.48 -8.38 16.94
N GLN A 82 23.17 -7.47 17.87
CA GLN A 82 22.69 -7.82 19.19
C GLN A 82 21.16 -7.91 19.23
N LEU A 83 20.68 -8.88 20.00
CA LEU A 83 19.25 -8.98 20.32
C LEU A 83 18.84 -7.80 21.20
N CYS A 84 17.73 -7.15 20.85
CA CYS A 84 17.12 -6.10 21.65
C CYS A 84 15.60 -6.15 21.49
N SER A 85 14.87 -5.26 22.15
CA SER A 85 13.44 -5.05 21.97
C SER A 85 13.15 -4.03 20.84
N GLN A 86 11.92 -4.00 20.32
CA GLN A 86 11.47 -2.95 19.41
C GLN A 86 11.69 -1.57 20.03
N SER A 87 11.37 -1.42 21.32
CA SER A 87 11.58 -0.17 22.06
C SER A 87 13.02 0.31 22.03
N GLU A 88 13.99 -0.59 22.26
CA GLU A 88 15.41 -0.27 22.20
C GLU A 88 15.86 0.05 20.78
N PHE A 89 15.35 -0.66 19.78
CA PHE A 89 15.64 -0.36 18.37
C PHE A 89 15.19 1.07 17.99
N TYR A 90 13.93 1.43 18.28
CA TYR A 90 13.40 2.76 17.97
C TYR A 90 14.12 3.85 18.77
N ALA A 91 14.55 3.56 20.00
CA ALA A 91 15.34 4.47 20.82
C ALA A 91 16.70 4.83 20.18
N LEU A 92 17.33 3.94 19.40
CA LEU A 92 18.55 4.25 18.64
C LEU A 92 18.35 5.41 17.64
N PHE A 93 17.12 5.64 17.19
CA PHE A 93 16.75 6.71 16.28
C PHE A 93 16.11 7.91 16.99
N GLY A 94 16.18 7.96 18.32
CA GLY A 94 15.57 9.02 19.13
C GLY A 94 14.04 8.99 19.13
N ILE A 95 13.43 7.82 18.87
CA ILE A 95 11.99 7.63 18.91
C ILE A 95 11.62 7.05 20.28
N THR A 96 11.05 7.88 21.16
CA THR A 96 10.53 7.42 22.45
C THR A 96 9.18 6.73 22.29
N LYS A 97 8.72 6.04 23.34
CA LYS A 97 7.40 5.39 23.36
C LYS A 97 6.28 6.41 23.17
N GLU A 98 6.37 7.56 23.84
CA GLU A 98 5.41 8.66 23.77
C GLU A 98 5.34 9.20 22.35
N LYS A 99 6.51 9.45 21.74
CA LYS A 99 6.60 9.91 20.35
C LYS A 99 6.00 8.89 19.38
N PHE A 100 6.30 7.61 19.56
CA PHE A 100 5.73 6.56 18.70
C PHE A 100 4.20 6.48 18.84
N PHE A 101 3.68 6.67 20.04
CA PHE A 101 2.24 6.61 20.31
C PHE A 101 1.44 7.74 19.64
N GLU A 102 2.10 8.83 19.24
CA GLU A 102 1.51 9.91 18.45
C GLU A 102 1.48 9.59 16.95
N TYR A 103 2.29 8.64 16.48
CA TYR A 103 2.35 8.30 15.06
C TYR A 103 1.05 7.68 14.57
N ARG A 104 0.74 7.95 13.29
CA ARG A 104 -0.33 7.24 12.60
C ARG A 104 0.03 5.75 12.53
N TYR A 105 -1.00 4.90 12.66
CA TYR A 105 -0.83 3.46 12.66
C TYR A 105 0.06 2.94 13.81
N LYS A 106 -0.05 3.54 14.99
CA LYS A 106 0.73 3.12 16.18
C LYS A 106 0.53 1.66 16.58
N ASN A 107 -0.58 1.03 16.20
CA ASN A 107 -0.87 -0.39 16.44
C ASN A 107 -0.63 -1.24 15.18
N GLY A 108 0.23 -0.78 14.28
CA GLY A 108 0.49 -1.45 13.01
C GLY A 108 -0.73 -1.51 12.08
N PHE A 109 -0.62 -2.35 11.06
CA PHE A 109 -1.71 -2.73 10.16
C PHE A 109 -1.43 -4.09 9.53
N ASN A 110 -2.47 -4.71 8.99
CA ASN A 110 -2.46 -6.14 8.70
C ASN A 110 -2.48 -6.42 7.21
N ARG A 111 -2.06 -7.63 6.84
CA ARG A 111 -2.33 -8.20 5.53
C ARG A 111 -3.83 -8.10 5.23
N GLY A 112 -4.17 -7.72 4.01
CA GLY A 112 -5.55 -7.52 3.59
C GLY A 112 -6.11 -6.13 3.88
N ASP A 113 -5.33 -5.21 4.46
CA ASP A 113 -5.74 -3.80 4.53
C ASP A 113 -5.51 -3.09 3.19
N ILE A 114 -6.33 -2.07 2.92
CA ILE A 114 -6.10 -1.12 1.82
C ILE A 114 -5.56 0.18 2.40
N MET A 115 -4.51 0.70 1.76
CA MET A 115 -3.91 1.99 2.10
C MET A 115 -4.16 2.98 0.96
N ILE A 116 -4.68 4.16 1.32
CA ILE A 116 -4.75 5.30 0.42
C ILE A 116 -3.45 6.08 0.55
N LEU A 117 -2.82 6.36 -0.58
CA LEU A 117 -1.53 7.02 -0.65
C LEU A 117 -1.68 8.45 -1.11
N TYR A 118 -0.84 9.32 -0.57
CA TYR A 118 -0.65 10.69 -1.02
C TYR A 118 0.79 10.87 -1.52
N GLY A 119 0.97 11.54 -2.65
CA GLY A 119 2.28 11.90 -3.17
C GLY A 119 3.00 12.83 -2.21
N SER A 120 4.24 12.50 -1.87
CA SER A 120 5.03 13.32 -0.97
C SER A 120 6.47 13.34 -1.44
N LYS A 121 7.11 14.50 -1.34
CA LYS A 121 8.54 14.63 -1.59
C LYS A 121 9.31 14.27 -0.32
N PRO A 122 10.59 13.85 -0.41
CA PRO A 122 11.41 13.58 0.76
C PRO A 122 11.40 14.73 1.78
N ASP A 123 11.33 15.97 1.30
CA ASP A 123 11.31 17.19 2.10
C ASP A 123 10.10 17.26 3.04
N ASP A 124 8.94 16.76 2.61
CA ASP A 124 7.68 16.77 3.36
C ASP A 124 7.52 15.55 4.31
N LEU A 125 8.43 14.57 4.21
CA LEU A 125 8.37 13.37 5.03
C LEU A 125 8.97 13.60 6.41
N GLU A 126 8.36 13.00 7.42
CA GLU A 126 8.78 13.07 8.81
C GLU A 126 9.05 11.69 9.42
N GLN A 127 9.82 11.66 10.50
CA GLN A 127 10.03 10.43 11.27
C GLN A 127 8.68 9.93 11.80
N GLY A 128 8.40 8.65 11.63
CA GLY A 128 7.13 8.03 12.01
C GLY A 128 6.10 7.88 10.88
N ASP A 129 6.29 8.57 9.74
CA ASP A 129 5.46 8.39 8.57
C ASP A 129 5.57 6.97 8.00
N VAL A 130 4.46 6.48 7.42
CA VAL A 130 4.45 5.19 6.70
C VAL A 130 4.50 5.46 5.20
N LEU A 131 5.50 4.88 4.54
CA LEU A 131 5.89 5.19 3.18
C LEU A 131 5.82 3.96 2.30
N VAL A 132 5.27 4.13 1.10
CA VAL A 132 5.32 3.14 0.03
C VAL A 132 6.41 3.50 -0.96
N PHE A 133 7.30 2.56 -1.26
CA PHE A 133 8.43 2.78 -2.15
C PHE A 133 8.78 1.54 -2.98
N LYS A 134 9.48 1.78 -4.09
CA LYS A 134 9.99 0.74 -4.99
C LYS A 134 11.32 0.19 -4.48
N ALA A 135 11.45 -1.13 -4.57
CA ALA A 135 12.69 -1.87 -4.32
C ALA A 135 13.02 -2.73 -5.55
N ALA A 136 14.11 -3.50 -5.51
CA ALA A 136 14.51 -4.38 -6.62
C ALA A 136 13.67 -5.67 -6.72
N ARG A 137 12.43 -5.61 -6.23
CA ARG A 137 11.44 -6.69 -6.26
C ARG A 137 10.14 -6.20 -6.94
N PRO A 138 9.27 -7.10 -7.43
CA PRO A 138 8.07 -6.72 -8.16
C PRO A 138 7.08 -5.89 -7.34
N ASP A 139 6.91 -6.23 -6.07
CA ASP A 139 5.96 -5.60 -5.18
C ASP A 139 6.58 -4.43 -4.42
N PRO A 140 5.90 -3.27 -4.33
CA PRO A 140 6.39 -2.16 -3.53
C PRO A 140 6.38 -2.50 -2.04
N ILE A 141 7.25 -1.84 -1.28
CA ILE A 141 7.38 -2.00 0.17
C ILE A 141 6.64 -0.88 0.86
N ILE A 142 5.96 -1.18 1.97
CA ILE A 142 5.27 -0.20 2.81
C ILE A 142 5.78 -0.27 4.25
N HIS A 143 6.62 0.66 4.67
CA HIS A 143 7.28 0.63 5.99
C HIS A 143 7.36 2.01 6.64
N ARG A 144 7.68 2.05 7.93
CA ARG A 144 7.73 3.29 8.71
C ARG A 144 9.10 3.95 8.64
N ILE A 145 9.14 5.25 8.47
CA ILE A 145 10.36 6.06 8.51
C ILE A 145 10.91 6.08 9.94
N VAL A 146 12.14 5.62 10.11
CA VAL A 146 12.87 5.68 11.37
C VAL A 146 13.93 6.78 11.35
N GLN A 147 14.41 7.21 10.19
CA GLN A 147 15.38 8.30 10.08
C GLN A 147 15.23 9.05 8.76
N LYS A 148 15.51 10.35 8.79
CA LYS A 148 15.64 11.20 7.60
C LYS A 148 17.00 11.87 7.66
N THR A 149 17.76 11.76 6.57
CA THR A 149 19.15 12.23 6.49
C THR A 149 19.30 13.13 5.27
N TYR A 150 19.94 14.27 5.45
CA TYR A 150 20.28 15.16 4.33
C TYR A 150 21.62 14.75 3.72
N THR A 151 21.65 14.57 2.41
CA THR A 151 22.85 14.23 1.63
C THR A 151 23.15 15.32 0.61
N ASN A 152 24.27 15.20 -0.10
CA ASN A 152 24.61 16.13 -1.19
C ASN A 152 23.59 16.09 -2.35
N GLU A 153 22.81 15.01 -2.48
CA GLU A 153 21.80 14.81 -3.52
C GLU A 153 20.37 15.09 -3.04
N GLY A 154 20.21 15.59 -1.79
CA GLY A 154 18.92 15.85 -1.15
C GLY A 154 18.63 14.92 0.03
N TYR A 155 17.39 14.97 0.52
CA TYR A 155 16.96 14.10 1.63
C TYR A 155 16.79 12.65 1.17
N VAL A 156 17.31 11.73 1.99
CA VAL A 156 17.05 10.30 1.92
C VAL A 156 16.40 9.85 3.22
N VAL A 157 15.63 8.77 3.16
CA VAL A 157 14.94 8.23 4.33
C VAL A 157 15.33 6.78 4.57
N GLN A 158 15.40 6.40 5.84
CA GLN A 158 15.53 5.03 6.29
C GLN A 158 14.18 4.56 6.83
N THR A 159 13.72 3.39 6.38
CA THR A 159 12.50 2.76 6.88
C THR A 159 12.77 1.47 7.64
N LYS A 160 11.75 1.00 8.35
CA LYS A 160 11.68 -0.34 8.94
C LYS A 160 10.24 -0.82 8.92
N GLY A 161 10.04 -2.11 8.58
CA GLY A 161 8.79 -2.79 8.87
C GLY A 161 8.62 -2.97 10.37
N ASP A 162 7.50 -2.51 10.95
CA ASP A 162 7.30 -2.51 12.39
C ASP A 162 7.45 -3.93 13.00
N HIS A 163 7.06 -4.98 12.28
CA HIS A 163 7.25 -6.38 12.68
C HIS A 163 8.68 -6.87 12.41
N ASN A 164 9.40 -6.29 11.45
CA ASN A 164 10.75 -6.77 11.13
C ASN A 164 11.70 -6.61 12.34
N ALA A 165 12.76 -7.41 12.40
CA ALA A 165 13.73 -7.28 13.49
C ALA A 165 14.59 -6.00 13.34
N LYS A 166 14.84 -5.54 12.11
CA LYS A 166 15.60 -4.33 11.78
C LYS A 166 15.27 -3.86 10.37
N SER A 167 15.74 -2.67 9.99
CA SER A 167 15.77 -2.24 8.59
C SER A 167 16.55 -3.26 7.74
N ILE A 168 15.96 -3.68 6.63
CA ILE A 168 16.56 -4.64 5.70
C ILE A 168 17.51 -3.91 4.76
N ASN A 169 18.71 -4.47 4.57
CA ASN A 169 19.68 -3.99 3.59
C ASN A 169 20.28 -5.18 2.86
N THR A 170 19.58 -5.61 1.82
CA THR A 170 19.96 -6.69 0.91
C THR A 170 19.94 -6.16 -0.53
N PRO A 171 20.53 -6.87 -1.50
CA PRO A 171 20.46 -6.48 -2.91
C PRO A 171 19.03 -6.27 -3.43
N ASP A 172 18.07 -7.02 -2.88
CA ASP A 172 16.67 -6.96 -3.30
C ASP A 172 15.88 -5.84 -2.59
N LEU A 173 16.32 -5.43 -1.40
CA LEU A 173 15.65 -4.44 -0.55
C LEU A 173 16.67 -3.63 0.25
N ASN A 174 16.82 -2.36 -0.12
CA ASN A 174 17.57 -1.37 0.65
C ASN A 174 16.59 -0.41 1.33
N GLU A 175 16.39 -0.59 2.63
CA GLU A 175 15.59 0.30 3.47
C GLU A 175 16.40 1.42 4.12
N ILE A 176 17.73 1.44 3.97
CA ILE A 176 18.62 2.40 4.64
C ILE A 176 18.71 3.71 3.85
N THR A 177 18.67 3.61 2.52
CA THR A 177 18.80 4.77 1.64
C THR A 177 17.71 4.75 0.59
N ILE A 178 16.54 5.29 0.95
CA ILE A 178 15.42 5.46 0.02
C ILE A 178 15.45 6.89 -0.52
N THR A 179 15.56 6.99 -1.85
CA THR A 179 15.62 8.26 -2.58
C THR A 179 14.26 8.68 -3.12
N GLU A 180 14.10 9.95 -3.51
CA GLU A 180 12.88 10.47 -4.14
C GLU A 180 12.37 9.60 -5.30
N LYS A 181 13.29 9.08 -6.12
CA LYS A 181 12.96 8.26 -7.31
C LYS A 181 12.26 6.95 -6.97
N GLN A 182 12.46 6.44 -5.75
CA GLN A 182 11.83 5.22 -5.28
C GLN A 182 10.46 5.48 -4.65
N LEU A 183 10.14 6.73 -4.30
CA LEU A 183 8.92 7.06 -3.58
C LEU A 183 7.69 6.87 -4.45
N ILE A 184 6.70 6.17 -3.91
CA ILE A 184 5.36 6.04 -4.50
C ILE A 184 4.39 6.98 -3.77
N GLY A 185 4.44 7.01 -2.45
CA GLY A 185 3.61 7.91 -1.65
C GLY A 185 3.58 7.56 -0.18
N LYS A 186 3.11 8.50 0.63
CA LYS A 186 2.86 8.38 2.06
C LYS A 186 1.47 7.80 2.30
N ALA A 187 1.36 6.80 3.16
CA ALA A 187 0.07 6.22 3.54
C ALA A 187 -0.68 7.19 4.47
N ILE A 188 -1.88 7.58 4.06
CA ILE A 188 -2.68 8.58 4.79
C ILE A 188 -4.00 8.04 5.34
N VAL A 189 -4.57 7.00 4.74
CA VAL A 189 -5.81 6.36 5.21
C VAL A 189 -5.64 4.85 5.12
N ARG A 190 -6.13 4.14 6.14
CA ARG A 190 -6.22 2.67 6.20
C ARG A 190 -7.68 2.28 6.15
N ILE A 191 -8.01 1.32 5.30
CA ILE A 191 -9.32 0.68 5.21
C ILE A 191 -9.12 -0.80 5.54
N PRO A 192 -9.47 -1.25 6.75
CA PRO A 192 -9.22 -2.61 7.18
C PRO A 192 -9.95 -3.66 6.35
N TYR A 193 -9.34 -4.83 6.18
CA TYR A 193 -9.91 -6.06 5.59
C TYR A 193 -10.33 -6.02 4.11
N LEU A 194 -10.48 -4.84 3.50
CA LEU A 194 -11.02 -4.72 2.13
C LEU A 194 -10.08 -5.28 1.06
N GLY A 195 -8.78 -5.33 1.35
CA GLY A 195 -7.75 -5.92 0.50
C GLY A 195 -7.87 -7.44 0.41
N TYR A 196 -8.50 -8.11 1.38
CA TYR A 196 -8.76 -9.54 1.28
C TYR A 196 -9.58 -9.89 0.05
N VAL A 197 -10.54 -9.06 -0.38
CA VAL A 197 -11.33 -9.31 -1.60
C VAL A 197 -10.42 -9.52 -2.81
N LYS A 198 -9.39 -8.68 -2.96
CA LYS A 198 -8.38 -8.83 -4.01
C LYS A 198 -7.52 -10.07 -3.80
N ILE A 199 -7.04 -10.29 -2.57
CA ILE A 199 -6.16 -11.42 -2.24
C ILE A 199 -6.86 -12.75 -2.54
N TRP A 200 -8.10 -12.94 -2.09
CA TRP A 200 -8.91 -14.13 -2.37
C TRP A 200 -9.06 -14.39 -3.87
N PHE A 201 -9.33 -13.36 -4.66
CA PHE A 201 -9.44 -13.50 -6.11
C PHE A 201 -8.13 -13.95 -6.77
N VAL A 202 -7.00 -13.36 -6.35
CA VAL A 202 -5.68 -13.74 -6.89
C VAL A 202 -5.26 -15.13 -6.43
N GLU A 203 -5.50 -15.48 -5.17
CA GLU A 203 -5.22 -16.82 -4.64
C GLU A 203 -6.05 -17.89 -5.35
N LEU A 204 -7.35 -17.62 -5.57
CA LEU A 204 -8.22 -18.51 -6.34
C LEU A 204 -7.71 -18.68 -7.78
N ALA A 205 -7.33 -17.59 -8.45
CA ALA A 205 -6.77 -17.65 -9.79
C ALA A 205 -5.44 -18.42 -9.84
N ASN A 206 -4.55 -18.18 -8.87
CA ASN A 206 -3.27 -18.90 -8.77
C ASN A 206 -3.50 -20.40 -8.53
N PHE A 207 -4.42 -20.76 -7.63
CA PHE A 207 -4.81 -22.15 -7.40
C PHE A 207 -5.31 -22.83 -8.68
N LEU A 208 -6.23 -22.19 -9.41
CA LEU A 208 -6.77 -22.70 -10.68
C LEU A 208 -5.69 -22.82 -11.77
N LEU A 209 -4.64 -21.99 -11.72
CA LEU A 209 -3.55 -21.96 -12.68
C LEU A 209 -2.30 -22.75 -12.23
N GLY A 210 -2.33 -23.43 -11.07
CA GLY A 210 -1.20 -24.16 -10.52
C GLY A 210 0.02 -23.30 -10.11
N ARG A 211 -0.20 -22.02 -9.78
CA ARG A 211 0.84 -21.07 -9.34
C ARG A 211 0.95 -21.04 -7.81
N PRO A 212 2.14 -20.72 -7.25
CA PRO A 212 2.31 -20.56 -5.81
C PRO A 212 1.46 -19.41 -5.23
N SER A 213 1.11 -19.52 -3.95
CA SER A 213 0.35 -18.51 -3.20
C SER A 213 1.15 -17.23 -3.00
N LEU A 214 0.44 -16.11 -2.78
CA LEU A 214 1.04 -14.84 -2.38
C LEU A 214 1.59 -14.99 -0.95
N GLN A 215 2.92 -14.87 -0.79
CA GLN A 215 3.59 -14.80 0.52
C GLN A 215 3.47 -13.41 1.12
#